data_AF-A0A8D5U3V4-F1
#
_entry.id   AF-A0A8D5U3V4-F1
#
_cell.length_a   1.000
_cell.length_b   1.000
_cell.length_c   1.000
_cell.angle_alpha   90.00
_cell.angle_beta   90.00
_cell.angle_gamma   90.00
#
_symmetry.space_group_name_H-M   'P 1'
#
loop_
_entity.id
_entity.type
_entity.pdbx_description
1 polymer ?
#
loop_
_entity_poly.entity_id
_entity_poly.type
_entity_poly.pdbx_seq_one_letter_code
_entity_poly.pdbx_strand_id
1 'polypeptide(L)'
;MGFSLTNLGIEFLREWSGRYEIINGEIGSLGWEVTGLRIIEGEYILQKFTPVELRDMAVKCGADAALIIVYRKGVIEMPPMTVKEVEPIIAEIRNICTSCKENDVLILSSPQNPLISYEISIKLMNLS
;
A
#
# COMPACT_ATOMS: atom_id res chain seq x y z
N MET A 1 -19.38 12.18 -25.39
CA MET A 1 -18.21 13.08 -25.28
C MET A 1 -17.30 12.51 -24.22
N GLY A 2 -16.05 12.23 -24.56
CA GLY A 2 -15.04 11.79 -23.59
C GLY A 2 -14.21 12.99 -23.12
N PHE A 3 -13.83 12.99 -21.85
CA PHE A 3 -12.84 13.95 -21.34
C PHE A 3 -11.45 13.45 -21.69
N SER A 4 -10.60 14.32 -22.23
CA SER A 4 -9.18 14.06 -22.45
C SER A 4 -8.36 14.70 -21.33
N LEU A 5 -7.34 14.00 -20.84
CA LEU A 5 -6.36 14.58 -19.92
C LEU A 5 -5.59 15.71 -20.62
N THR A 6 -5.30 16.77 -19.87
CA THR A 6 -4.34 17.79 -20.29
C THR A 6 -2.92 17.22 -20.22
N ASN A 7 -1.95 17.88 -20.87
CA ASN A 7 -0.54 17.49 -20.74
C ASN A 7 -0.09 17.44 -19.28
N LEU A 8 -0.52 18.41 -18.46
CA LEU A 8 -0.25 18.43 -17.03
C LEU A 8 -0.84 17.18 -16.32
N GLY A 9 -2.06 16.79 -16.67
CA GLY A 9 -2.67 15.57 -16.12
C GLY A 9 -1.92 14.30 -16.53
N ILE A 10 -1.42 14.23 -17.76
CA ILE A 10 -0.62 13.10 -18.25
C ILE A 10 0.72 13.03 -17.50
N GLU A 11 1.39 14.16 -17.30
CA GLU A 11 2.65 14.24 -16.55
C GLU A 11 2.46 13.81 -15.09
N PHE A 12 1.42 14.31 -14.43
CA PHE A 12 1.08 13.90 -13.07
C PHE A 12 0.84 12.40 -12.96
N LEU A 13 0.02 11.83 -13.86
CA LEU A 13 -0.24 10.38 -13.85
C LEU A 13 1.01 9.57 -14.13
N ARG A 14 1.90 10.06 -15.00
CA ARG A 14 3.18 9.38 -15.28
C ARG A 14 4.07 9.37 -14.04
N GLU A 15 4.22 10.50 -13.36
CA GLU A 15 4.97 10.57 -12.09
C GLU A 15 4.37 9.66 -11.03
N TRP A 16 3.05 9.73 -10.86
CA TRP A 16 2.31 8.89 -9.91
C TRP A 16 2.52 7.40 -10.20
N SER A 17 2.32 6.96 -11.45
CA SER A 17 2.49 5.56 -11.85
C SER A 17 3.94 5.07 -11.78
N GLY A 18 4.91 5.98 -11.77
CA GLY A 18 6.32 5.65 -11.59
C GLY A 18 6.68 5.35 -10.13
N ARG A 19 5.82 5.74 -9.17
CA ARG A 19 6.06 5.59 -7.72
C ARG A 19 5.05 4.70 -7.03
N TYR A 20 3.84 4.59 -7.58
CA TYR A 20 2.71 3.93 -6.94
C TYR A 20 2.04 2.93 -7.88
N GLU A 21 1.59 1.84 -7.30
CA GLU A 21 0.79 0.82 -7.97
C GLU A 21 -0.37 0.43 -7.04
N ILE A 22 -1.59 0.39 -7.57
CA ILE A 22 -2.76 -0.09 -6.84
C ILE A 22 -3.05 -1.53 -7.24
N ILE A 23 -3.19 -2.39 -6.24
CA ILE A 23 -3.36 -3.82 -6.40
C ILE A 23 -4.56 -4.23 -5.55
N ASN A 24 -5.36 -5.20 -5.99
CA ASN A 24 -6.44 -5.75 -5.18
C ASN A 24 -6.10 -7.17 -4.77
N GLY A 25 -6.69 -7.64 -3.68
CA GLY A 25 -6.51 -9.01 -3.24
C GLY A 25 -7.34 -9.36 -2.02
N GLU A 26 -7.06 -10.54 -1.46
CA GLU A 26 -7.76 -11.10 -0.32
C GLU A 26 -6.74 -11.65 0.69
N ILE A 27 -6.94 -11.33 1.97
CA ILE A 27 -6.24 -11.95 3.09
C ILE A 27 -7.25 -12.89 3.77
N GLY A 28 -7.37 -14.10 3.24
CA GLY A 28 -8.38 -15.07 3.65
C GLY A 28 -8.26 -15.45 5.13
N SER A 29 -7.04 -15.54 5.64
CA SER A 29 -6.76 -15.78 7.06
C SER A 29 -7.34 -14.72 8.02
N LEU A 30 -7.59 -13.50 7.52
CA LEU A 30 -8.25 -12.41 8.26
C LEU A 30 -9.70 -12.16 7.80
N GLY A 31 -10.14 -12.83 6.72
CA GLY A 31 -11.43 -12.58 6.07
C GLY A 31 -11.52 -11.18 5.44
N TRP A 32 -10.41 -10.63 4.96
CA TRP A 32 -10.37 -9.28 4.41
C TRP A 32 -10.29 -9.29 2.88
N GLU A 33 -11.21 -8.59 2.23
CA GLU A 33 -10.98 -8.04 0.90
C GLU A 33 -10.19 -6.73 1.05
N VAL A 34 -9.11 -6.58 0.27
CA VAL A 34 -8.17 -5.47 0.43
C VAL A 34 -7.85 -4.78 -0.88
N THR A 35 -7.61 -3.47 -0.79
CA THR A 35 -6.82 -2.74 -1.79
C THR A 35 -5.45 -2.42 -1.22
N GLY A 36 -4.42 -2.80 -1.96
CA GLY A 36 -3.03 -2.48 -1.72
C GLY A 36 -2.57 -1.24 -2.48
N LEU A 37 -1.91 -0.33 -1.78
CA LEU A 37 -1.03 0.68 -2.37
C LEU A 37 0.40 0.20 -2.23
N ARG A 38 1.00 -0.26 -3.33
CA ARG A 38 2.44 -0.48 -3.40
C ARG A 38 3.13 0.84 -3.69
N ILE A 39 4.19 1.09 -2.94
CA ILE A 39 5.07 2.24 -3.08
C ILE A 39 6.42 1.70 -3.53
N ILE A 40 6.75 1.97 -4.78
CA ILE A 40 7.96 1.48 -5.44
C ILE A 40 9.16 2.16 -4.80
N GLU A 41 10.12 1.34 -4.31
CA GLU A 41 11.28 1.81 -3.55
C GLU A 41 10.88 2.70 -2.36
N GLY A 42 9.71 2.43 -1.77
CA GLY A 42 9.04 3.25 -0.76
C GLY A 42 9.71 3.31 0.61
N GLU A 43 10.82 2.61 0.86
CA GLU A 43 11.52 2.60 2.15
C GLU A 43 11.89 4.02 2.64
N TYR A 44 12.14 4.97 1.73
CA TYR A 44 12.40 6.38 2.10
C TYR A 44 11.25 7.01 2.89
N ILE A 45 10.01 6.55 2.70
CA ILE A 45 8.84 7.04 3.45
C ILE A 45 8.97 6.70 4.93
N LEU A 46 9.63 5.59 5.27
CA LEU A 46 9.85 5.16 6.64
C LEU A 46 10.83 6.06 7.41
N GLN A 47 11.55 6.95 6.72
CA GLN A 47 12.35 8.01 7.37
C GLN A 47 11.48 9.16 7.89
N LYS A 48 10.27 9.32 7.34
CA LYS A 48 9.32 10.39 7.68
C LYS A 48 8.12 9.89 8.48
N PHE A 49 7.70 8.64 8.26
CA PHE A 49 6.52 8.05 8.87
C PHE A 49 6.82 6.65 9.39
N THR A 50 6.47 6.39 10.64
CA THR A 50 6.46 5.04 11.18
C THR A 50 5.34 4.20 10.54
N PRO A 51 5.44 2.86 10.54
CA PRO A 51 4.34 2.00 10.09
C PRO A 51 3.01 2.27 10.80
N VAL A 52 3.06 2.66 12.08
CA VAL A 52 1.86 3.02 12.84
C VAL A 52 1.20 4.29 12.28
N GLU A 53 1.99 5.31 11.95
CA GLU A 53 1.47 6.55 11.36
C GLU A 53 0.91 6.32 9.95
N LEU A 54 1.52 5.45 9.15
CA LEU A 54 0.99 5.06 7.84
C LEU A 54 -0.34 4.31 7.95
N ARG A 55 -0.47 3.40 8.93
CA ARG A 55 -1.74 2.74 9.24
C ARG A 55 -2.81 3.76 9.64
N ASP A 56 -2.47 4.66 10.56
CA ASP A 56 -3.42 5.68 11.04
C ASP A 56 -3.83 6.64 9.91
N MET A 57 -2.92 6.91 8.96
CA MET A 57 -3.24 7.65 7.74
C MET A 57 -4.26 6.91 6.88
N ALA A 58 -4.08 5.60 6.67
CA ALA A 58 -5.03 4.79 5.91
C ALA A 58 -6.43 4.79 6.56
N VAL A 59 -6.50 4.64 7.89
CA VAL A 59 -7.76 4.71 8.64
C VAL A 59 -8.41 6.09 8.50
N LYS A 60 -7.63 7.17 8.57
CA LYS A 60 -8.13 8.54 8.33
C LYS A 60 -8.64 8.76 6.90
N CYS A 61 -8.18 7.97 5.93
CA CYS A 61 -8.68 7.98 4.54
C CYS A 61 -9.89 7.04 4.35
N GLY A 62 -10.43 6.45 5.42
CA GLY A 62 -11.65 5.65 5.37
C GLY A 62 -11.44 4.14 5.37
N ALA A 63 -10.24 3.65 5.65
CA ALA A 63 -10.04 2.23 5.92
C ALA A 63 -10.57 1.85 7.30
N ASP A 64 -11.26 0.71 7.40
CA ASP A 64 -11.61 0.11 8.69
C ASP A 64 -10.37 -0.49 9.36
N ALA A 65 -9.49 -1.07 8.55
CA ALA A 65 -8.22 -1.63 9.00
C ALA A 65 -7.15 -1.51 7.91
N ALA A 66 -5.88 -1.45 8.32
CA ALA A 66 -4.75 -1.43 7.41
C ALA A 66 -3.56 -2.22 7.94
N LEU A 67 -2.84 -2.87 7.03
CA LEU A 67 -1.55 -3.52 7.27
C LEU A 67 -0.47 -2.79 6.48
N ILE A 68 0.65 -2.52 7.16
CA ILE A 68 1.84 -1.95 6.54
C ILE A 68 2.89 -3.04 6.44
N ILE A 69 3.36 -3.27 5.23
CA ILE A 69 4.29 -4.32 4.88
C ILE A 69 5.53 -3.65 4.31
N VAL A 70 6.71 -4.02 4.83
CA VAL A 70 7.99 -3.51 4.33
C VAL A 70 8.80 -4.69 3.81
N TYR A 71 9.25 -4.61 2.56
CA TYR A 71 10.09 -5.64 1.94
C TYR A 71 11.56 -5.27 2.16
N ARG A 72 12.23 -5.96 3.10
CA ARG A 72 13.62 -5.66 3.47
C ARG A 72 14.42 -6.95 3.69
N LYS A 73 15.65 -7.00 3.20
CA LYS A 73 16.60 -8.12 3.28
C LYS A 73 15.98 -9.46 2.84
N GLY A 74 15.09 -9.43 1.85
CA GLY A 74 14.35 -10.62 1.40
C GLY A 74 13.31 -11.16 2.39
N VAL A 75 13.03 -10.43 3.47
CA VAL A 75 11.96 -10.73 4.44
C VAL A 75 10.85 -9.69 4.36
N ILE A 76 9.64 -10.11 4.74
CA ILE A 76 8.50 -9.24 4.92
C ILE A 76 8.46 -8.83 6.39
N GLU A 77 8.68 -7.54 6.65
CA GLU A 77 8.48 -6.94 7.97
C GLU A 77 7.03 -6.46 8.09
N MET A 78 6.37 -6.87 9.17
CA MET A 78 5.00 -6.47 9.53
C MET A 78 4.98 -6.01 10.99
N PRO A 79 3.97 -5.23 11.41
CA PRO A 79 3.71 -4.98 12.81
C PRO A 79 3.64 -6.30 13.60
N PRO A 80 4.06 -6.33 14.87
CA PRO A 80 4.00 -7.55 15.67
C PRO A 80 2.56 -8.07 15.75
N MET A 81 2.37 -9.29 15.25
CA MET A 81 1.11 -10.04 15.32
C MET A 81 1.31 -11.28 16.21
N THR A 82 0.20 -11.87 16.67
CA THR A 82 0.20 -13.12 17.42
C THR A 82 0.84 -14.26 16.60
N VAL A 83 1.86 -14.91 17.16
CA VAL A 83 2.85 -15.78 16.47
C VAL A 83 2.24 -16.90 15.62
N LYS A 84 1.01 -17.34 15.91
CA LYS A 84 0.34 -18.43 15.19
C LYS A 84 -0.31 -18.04 13.85
N GLU A 85 -0.46 -16.74 13.56
CA GLU A 85 -1.21 -16.26 12.38
C GLU A 85 -0.31 -15.71 11.28
N VAL A 86 1.01 -15.60 11.53
CA VAL A 86 1.91 -14.81 10.68
C VAL A 86 2.26 -15.49 9.35
N GLU A 87 2.51 -16.80 9.36
CA GLU A 87 2.94 -17.54 8.16
C GLU A 87 1.88 -17.55 7.03
N PRO A 88 0.59 -17.89 7.29
CA PRO A 88 -0.45 -17.81 6.27
C PRO A 88 -0.61 -16.40 5.70
N ILE A 89 -0.60 -15.37 6.56
CA ILE A 89 -0.72 -13.97 6.15
C ILE A 89 0.44 -13.58 5.22
N ILE A 90 1.68 -13.97 5.54
CA ILE A 90 2.85 -13.69 4.68
C ILE A 90 2.67 -14.32 3.30
N ALA A 91 2.21 -15.57 3.23
CA ALA A 91 1.98 -16.26 1.96
C ALA A 91 0.89 -15.55 1.13
N GLU A 92 -0.20 -15.15 1.76
CA GLU A 92 -1.30 -14.38 1.13
C GLU A 92 -0.79 -13.03 0.61
N ILE A 93 -0.03 -12.27 1.41
CA ILE A 93 0.57 -10.98 1.00
C ILE A 93 1.48 -11.14 -0.23
N ARG A 94 2.30 -12.19 -0.28
CA ARG A 94 3.17 -12.47 -1.44
C ARG A 94 2.36 -12.77 -2.70
N ASN A 95 1.21 -13.43 -2.56
CA ASN A 95 0.31 -13.69 -3.67
C ASN A 95 -0.43 -12.42 -4.13
N ILE A 96 -0.75 -11.52 -3.21
CA ILE A 96 -1.38 -10.22 -3.53
C ILE A 96 -0.39 -9.35 -4.33
N CYS A 97 0.84 -9.20 -3.85
CA CYS A 97 1.85 -8.37 -4.51
C CYS A 97 2.99 -9.21 -5.09
N THR A 98 2.74 -9.86 -6.23
CA THR A 98 3.76 -10.66 -6.94
C THR A 98 4.89 -9.82 -7.53
N SER A 99 4.63 -8.53 -7.76
CA SER A 99 5.59 -7.57 -8.30
C SER A 99 6.44 -6.87 -7.22
N CYS A 100 6.06 -7.00 -5.94
CA CYS A 100 6.78 -6.37 -4.82
C CYS A 100 8.21 -6.92 -4.69
N LYS A 101 9.16 -6.02 -4.47
CA LYS A 101 10.59 -6.31 -4.37
C LYS A 101 11.21 -5.60 -3.17
N GLU A 102 12.49 -5.88 -2.94
CA GLU A 102 13.30 -5.20 -1.92
C GLU A 102 13.12 -3.67 -1.97
N ASN A 103 12.98 -3.06 -0.79
CA ASN A 103 12.74 -1.65 -0.52
C ASN A 103 11.33 -1.13 -0.87
N ASP A 104 10.42 -1.97 -1.36
CA ASP A 104 9.03 -1.57 -1.52
C ASP A 104 8.31 -1.50 -0.16
N VAL A 105 7.35 -0.59 -0.08
CA VAL A 105 6.39 -0.52 1.03
C VAL A 105 5.00 -0.79 0.46
N LEU A 106 4.25 -1.69 1.09
CA LEU A 106 2.89 -2.03 0.69
C LEU A 106 1.93 -1.69 1.84
N ILE A 107 0.87 -0.95 1.50
CA ILE A 107 -0.21 -0.58 2.42
C ILE A 107 -1.46 -1.31 1.98
N LEU A 108 -1.85 -2.37 2.68
CA LEU A 108 -3.10 -3.09 2.43
C LEU A 108 -4.20 -2.48 3.30
N SER A 109 -5.31 -2.08 2.70
CA SER A 109 -6.46 -1.46 3.38
C SER A 109 -7.72 -2.27 3.14
N SER A 110 -8.52 -2.46 4.20
CA SER A 110 -9.86 -3.03 4.14
C SER A 110 -10.89 -2.00 4.63
N PRO A 111 -12.10 -1.90 4.05
CA PRO A 111 -12.61 -2.71 2.93
C PRO A 111 -11.89 -2.39 1.61
N GLN A 112 -12.04 -3.27 0.62
CA GLN A 112 -11.48 -3.07 -0.71
C GLN A 112 -12.09 -1.81 -1.35
N ASN A 113 -11.33 -0.74 -1.40
CA ASN A 113 -11.73 0.52 -2.03
C ASN A 113 -10.50 1.26 -2.59
N PRO A 114 -10.35 1.35 -3.92
CA PRO A 114 -9.19 2.00 -4.54
C PRO A 114 -9.07 3.49 -4.25
N LEU A 115 -10.17 4.18 -3.88
CA LEU A 115 -10.12 5.58 -3.52
C LEU A 115 -9.26 5.83 -2.28
N ILE A 116 -9.24 4.89 -1.32
CA ILE A 116 -8.40 4.97 -0.13
C ILE A 116 -6.93 5.02 -0.54
N SER A 117 -6.50 4.12 -1.44
CA SER A 117 -5.12 4.07 -1.93
C SER A 117 -4.74 5.33 -2.72
N TYR A 118 -5.65 5.88 -3.53
CA TYR A 118 -5.42 7.15 -4.21
C TYR A 118 -5.24 8.30 -3.20
N GLU A 119 -6.11 8.41 -2.19
CA GLU A 119 -6.00 9.46 -1.18
C GLU A 119 -4.70 9.38 -0.38
N ILE A 120 -4.30 8.18 0.04
CA ILE A 120 -3.03 7.95 0.73
C ILE A 120 -1.87 8.40 -0.16
N SER A 121 -1.84 7.96 -1.42
CA SER A 121 -0.75 8.30 -2.35
C SER A 121 -0.62 9.80 -2.59
N ILE A 122 -1.73 10.52 -2.74
CA ILE A 122 -1.74 11.98 -2.91
C ILE A 122 -1.22 12.68 -1.65
N LYS A 123 -1.63 12.23 -0.45
CA LYS A 123 -1.11 12.77 0.82
C LYS A 123 0.39 12.56 0.94
N LEU A 124 0.88 11.37 0.58
CA LEU A 124 2.31 11.07 0.59
C LEU A 124 3.09 11.96 -0.38
N MET A 125 2.60 12.16 -1.61
CA MET A 125 3.23 13.06 -2.59
C MET A 125 3.34 14.52 -2.11
N ASN A 126 2.38 14.99 -1.32
CA ASN A 126 2.39 16.36 -0.81
C ASN A 126 3.31 16.55 0.42
N LEU A 127 3.74 15.46 1.06
CA LEU A 127 4.56 15.45 2.27
C LEU A 127 6.00 14.93 2.01
N SER A 128 6.20 14.26 0.88
CA SER A 128 7.48 13.74 0.39
C SER A 128 8.31 14.83 -0.24
#